data_AF-A0A2N6D4G4-F1
#
_entry.id   AF-A0A2N6D4G4-F1
#
_cell.length_a   1.000
_cell.length_b   1.000
_cell.length_c   1.000
_cell.angle_alpha   90.00
_cell.angle_beta   90.00
_cell.angle_gamma   90.00
#
_symmetry.space_group_name_H-M   'P 1'
#
loop_
_entity.id
_entity.type
_entity.pdbx_description
1 polymer ?
#
loop_
_entity_poly.entity_id
_entity_poly.type
_entity_poly.pdbx_seq_one_letter_code
_entity_poly.pdbx_strand_id
1 'polypeptide(L)'
;MQVALVFAEAEMHKDTVKERIEKHPCYCKDAHDKFARIHLPVAPACNIQCNYCNRKYDCSNESRPGVTSGVLSPEQALEKVIMVKQSLENLSVIGIAGPGDALANPSATFQTLRLMKAYNNEFIPCISTNGLNLPDHIDEIVELGISHVTVTISAVDPEIGQKIYSWIHYEGVTYQGVEAAKILLERQLKGIKMLVDKGVLVKINSVLIPGINDLHISEVAKKIKELGVFIHNIIPLMSKPEYGTKFAKEGVPEPDIKMIAKARFECAEIMGGFDSVMQHCRQCRADAIGKLGEEFDINSLSDEVIENSATVKSQVMSISRSLASESVTKNSSRASRNKMILVAVATENKYMSDVTFKNARTFYVYEVSGWGAHLREIRTLKYEDSEACIKLSGHLKNVLELLSDCSVVVCSVAGKSAVKEMRRRGVIIDTTGGYKLLEDAAWSVGIKRLNDSISKVTA
;
A
#
# COMPACT_ATOMS: atom_id res chain seq x y z
N MET A 1 -15.73 39.00 24.72
CA MET A 1 -16.47 37.78 24.30
C MET A 1 -15.84 37.11 23.09
N GLN A 2 -15.57 37.83 22.00
CA GLN A 2 -15.00 37.25 20.77
C GLN A 2 -13.58 36.69 20.93
N VAL A 3 -12.73 37.34 21.74
CA VAL A 3 -11.37 36.85 22.06
C VAL A 3 -11.41 35.55 22.88
N ALA A 4 -12.32 35.43 23.84
CA ALA A 4 -12.48 34.23 24.67
C ALA A 4 -13.04 33.03 23.88
N LEU A 5 -13.91 33.27 22.89
CA LEU A 5 -14.39 32.23 21.96
C LEU A 5 -13.26 31.71 21.07
N VAL A 6 -12.39 32.59 20.55
CA VAL A 6 -11.21 32.18 19.76
C VAL A 6 -10.20 31.39 20.60
N PHE A 7 -9.99 31.76 21.87
CA PHE A 7 -9.14 30.99 22.78
C PHE A 7 -9.75 29.63 23.15
N ALA A 8 -11.06 29.57 23.41
CA ALA A 8 -11.76 28.31 23.70
C ALA A 8 -11.82 27.38 22.48
N GLU A 9 -12.02 27.89 21.26
CA GLU A 9 -11.94 27.11 20.03
C GLU A 9 -10.51 26.61 19.76
N ALA A 10 -9.49 27.42 20.03
CA ALA A 10 -8.08 27.02 19.90
C ALA A 10 -7.63 26.01 20.97
N GLU A 11 -8.13 26.10 22.21
CA GLU A 11 -7.89 25.12 23.28
C GLU A 11 -8.63 23.80 23.00
N MET A 12 -9.90 23.85 22.62
CA MET A 12 -10.68 22.65 22.26
C MET A 12 -10.13 21.96 21.00
N HIS A 13 -9.56 22.72 20.04
CA HIS A 13 -8.85 22.17 18.90
C HIS A 13 -7.49 21.54 19.29
N LYS A 14 -6.79 22.10 20.29
CA LYS A 14 -5.54 21.52 20.80
C LYS A 14 -5.75 20.22 21.58
N ASP A 15 -6.78 20.13 22.40
CA ASP A 15 -7.09 18.92 23.17
C ASP A 15 -7.49 17.76 22.25
N THR A 16 -8.29 18.03 21.22
CA THR A 16 -8.66 17.03 20.20
C THR A 16 -7.49 16.60 19.30
N VAL A 17 -6.51 17.48 19.03
CA VAL A 17 -5.29 17.10 18.31
C VAL A 17 -4.34 16.29 19.20
N LYS A 18 -4.22 16.64 20.48
CA LYS A 18 -3.38 15.92 21.45
C LYS A 18 -3.78 14.46 21.57
N GLU A 19 -5.08 14.18 21.70
CA GLU A 19 -5.63 12.82 21.75
C GLU A 19 -5.29 11.99 20.48
N ARG A 20 -5.21 12.65 19.32
CA ARG A 20 -4.89 11.97 18.05
C ARG A 20 -3.42 11.61 17.91
N ILE A 21 -2.52 12.33 18.57
CA ILE A 21 -1.07 12.16 18.43
C ILE A 21 -0.40 11.51 19.64
N GLU A 22 -1.03 11.48 20.81
CA GLU A 22 -0.40 11.04 22.07
C GLU A 22 0.13 9.60 22.06
N LYS A 23 -0.42 8.75 21.19
CA LYS A 23 0.05 7.37 20.98
C LYS A 23 0.91 7.19 19.73
N HIS A 24 1.14 8.23 18.94
CA HIS A 24 1.84 8.14 17.67
C HIS A 24 3.33 8.53 17.81
N PRO A 25 4.29 7.58 17.72
CA PRO A 25 5.71 7.81 17.99
C PRO A 25 6.36 8.91 17.13
N CYS A 26 5.89 9.06 15.88
CA CYS A 26 6.44 10.07 14.95
C CYS A 26 5.81 11.47 15.05
N TYR A 27 4.64 11.61 15.67
CA TYR A 27 3.91 12.89 15.75
C TYR A 27 3.94 13.48 17.17
N CYS A 28 4.20 12.66 18.19
CA CYS A 28 4.36 13.07 19.58
C CYS A 28 5.71 12.62 20.13
N LYS A 29 6.51 13.58 20.60
CA LYS A 29 7.81 13.29 21.22
C LYS A 29 7.66 12.43 22.47
N ASP A 30 6.62 12.61 23.27
CA ASP A 30 6.43 11.85 24.52
C ASP A 30 5.89 10.43 24.31
N ALA A 31 5.59 10.06 23.05
CA ALA A 31 5.11 8.75 22.65
C ALA A 31 6.22 7.82 22.16
N HIS A 32 7.38 8.37 21.78
CA HIS A 32 8.40 7.66 21.00
C HIS A 32 9.05 6.47 21.73
N ASP A 33 9.10 6.53 23.07
CA ASP A 33 9.66 5.55 24.00
C ASP A 33 8.59 4.63 24.63
N LYS A 34 7.32 5.01 24.52
CA LYS A 34 6.18 4.28 25.11
C LYS A 34 5.47 3.38 24.11
N PHE A 35 5.26 3.88 22.88
CA PHE A 35 4.42 3.22 21.89
C PHE A 35 5.25 2.64 20.75
N ALA A 36 4.87 1.43 20.33
CA ALA A 36 5.49 0.76 19.20
C ALA A 36 4.74 1.04 17.90
N ARG A 37 5.50 1.03 16.80
CA ARG A 37 5.00 1.04 15.42
C ARG A 37 5.46 -0.21 14.67
N ILE A 38 4.71 -0.56 13.65
CA ILE A 38 5.12 -1.54 12.64
C ILE A 38 4.97 -0.93 11.24
N HIS A 39 5.98 -1.08 10.41
CA HIS A 39 5.88 -0.79 8.98
C HIS A 39 5.66 -2.08 8.18
N LEU A 40 4.75 -2.04 7.22
CA LEU A 40 4.34 -3.17 6.41
C LEU A 40 4.81 -2.97 4.95
N PRO A 41 5.76 -3.78 4.46
CA PRO A 41 6.33 -3.63 3.13
C PRO A 41 5.42 -4.22 2.03
N VAL A 42 4.29 -3.57 1.78
CA VAL A 42 3.27 -4.01 0.81
C VAL A 42 3.26 -3.20 -0.49
N ALA A 43 4.10 -2.17 -0.59
CA ALA A 43 4.05 -1.19 -1.68
C ALA A 43 5.35 -1.16 -2.51
N PRO A 44 5.66 -2.18 -3.34
CA PRO A 44 6.95 -2.29 -4.03
C PRO A 44 7.14 -1.32 -5.20
N ALA A 45 6.08 -0.96 -5.94
CA ALA A 45 6.20 -0.05 -7.08
C ALA A 45 6.40 1.40 -6.63
N CYS A 46 7.02 2.22 -7.47
CA CYS A 46 7.10 3.66 -7.25
C CYS A 46 7.07 4.39 -8.59
N ASN A 47 6.40 5.54 -8.62
CA ASN A 47 6.07 6.34 -9.79
C ASN A 47 6.98 7.57 -10.00
N ILE A 48 8.00 7.77 -9.15
CA ILE A 48 9.02 8.82 -9.34
C ILE A 48 10.43 8.30 -9.10
N GLN A 49 11.45 8.86 -9.72
CA GLN A 49 12.86 8.55 -9.41
C GLN A 49 13.56 9.75 -8.78
N CYS A 50 13.81 9.68 -7.48
CA CYS A 50 14.67 10.63 -6.78
C CYS A 50 16.15 10.34 -7.08
N ASN A 51 16.97 11.38 -7.19
CA ASN A 51 18.41 11.24 -7.44
C ASN A 51 19.19 10.67 -6.23
N TYR A 52 18.59 10.73 -5.04
CA TYR A 52 19.08 10.10 -3.81
C TYR A 52 18.49 8.70 -3.54
N CYS A 53 17.76 8.11 -4.48
CA CYS A 53 17.14 6.79 -4.31
C CYS A 53 17.81 5.75 -5.22
N ASN A 54 17.91 4.52 -4.71
CA ASN A 54 18.28 3.34 -5.49
C ASN A 54 17.20 2.27 -5.31
N ARG A 55 16.52 1.92 -6.41
CA ARG A 55 15.36 1.00 -6.44
C ARG A 55 15.64 -0.43 -6.00
N LYS A 56 16.92 -0.80 -5.82
CA LYS A 56 17.30 -2.07 -5.20
C LYS A 56 16.95 -2.12 -3.71
N TYR A 57 16.72 -0.96 -3.09
CA TYR A 57 16.49 -0.78 -1.67
C TYR A 57 15.13 -0.11 -1.42
N ASP A 58 14.69 -0.17 -0.16
CA ASP A 58 13.51 0.50 0.36
C ASP A 58 13.59 2.03 0.13
N CYS A 59 12.41 2.65 0.08
CA CYS A 59 12.21 4.05 -0.23
C CYS A 59 13.01 4.95 0.71
N SER A 60 13.94 5.72 0.14
CA SER A 60 14.84 6.60 0.89
C SER A 60 14.14 7.80 1.56
N ASN A 61 12.85 8.01 1.26
CA ASN A 61 12.03 9.08 1.86
C ASN A 61 11.62 8.77 3.30
N GLU A 62 11.49 7.49 3.66
CA GLU A 62 11.16 7.06 5.02
C GLU A 62 12.22 6.18 5.64
N SER A 63 13.02 5.49 4.83
CA SER A 63 14.02 4.53 5.27
C SER A 63 15.44 4.94 4.96
N ARG A 64 16.37 4.48 5.81
CA ARG A 64 17.80 4.58 5.51
C ARG A 64 18.12 3.80 4.21
N PRO A 65 18.94 4.35 3.31
CA PRO A 65 19.42 3.67 2.11
C PRO A 65 20.10 2.33 2.43
N GLY A 66 20.04 1.40 1.48
CA GLY A 66 20.70 0.09 1.60
C GLY A 66 19.87 -0.99 2.30
N VAL A 67 18.65 -0.68 2.76
CA VAL A 67 17.74 -1.66 3.39
C VAL A 67 16.88 -2.33 2.33
N THR A 68 16.67 -3.63 2.45
CA THR A 68 15.74 -4.38 1.58
C THR A 68 14.71 -5.10 2.43
N SER A 69 13.45 -4.74 2.28
CA SER A 69 12.35 -5.45 2.92
C SER A 69 11.80 -6.56 2.00
N GLY A 70 11.46 -7.70 2.58
CA GLY A 70 10.69 -8.73 1.88
C GLY A 70 9.26 -8.23 1.62
N VAL A 71 8.84 -8.21 0.35
CA VAL A 71 7.51 -7.73 -0.03
C VAL A 71 6.44 -8.69 0.48
N LEU A 72 5.42 -8.16 1.15
CA LEU A 72 4.30 -8.93 1.68
C LEU A 72 3.02 -8.70 0.88
N SER A 73 2.17 -9.72 0.77
CA SER A 73 0.76 -9.52 0.43
C SER A 73 0.02 -8.84 1.60
N PRO A 74 -1.15 -8.22 1.35
CA PRO A 74 -1.98 -7.66 2.41
C PRO A 74 -2.32 -8.66 3.54
N GLU A 75 -2.56 -9.92 3.19
CA GLU A 75 -2.87 -11.00 4.14
C GLU A 75 -1.64 -11.37 4.96
N GLN A 76 -0.48 -11.54 4.31
CA GLN A 76 0.79 -11.79 5.01
C GLN A 76 1.15 -10.64 5.95
N ALA A 77 0.83 -9.41 5.56
CA ALA A 77 1.02 -8.24 6.40
C ALA A 77 0.10 -8.30 7.64
N LEU A 78 -1.16 -8.74 7.51
CA LEU A 78 -2.05 -8.96 8.65
C LEU A 78 -1.57 -10.11 9.55
N GLU A 79 -1.11 -11.22 8.97
CA GLU A 79 -0.49 -12.32 9.73
C GLU A 79 0.66 -11.80 10.60
N LYS A 80 1.54 -10.98 10.01
CA LYS A 80 2.66 -10.35 10.72
C LYS A 80 2.18 -9.45 11.87
N VAL A 81 1.14 -8.65 11.66
CA VAL A 81 0.60 -7.78 12.72
C VAL A 81 0.01 -8.58 13.87
N ILE A 82 -0.75 -9.65 13.58
CA ILE A 82 -1.34 -10.51 14.62
C ILE A 82 -0.23 -11.12 15.49
N MET A 83 0.80 -11.69 14.86
CA MET A 83 1.95 -12.28 15.55
C MET A 83 2.70 -11.25 16.40
N VAL A 84 2.99 -10.07 15.84
CA VAL A 84 3.71 -9.02 16.56
C VAL A 84 2.88 -8.47 17.73
N LYS A 85 1.56 -8.31 17.56
CA LYS A 85 0.68 -7.80 18.62
C LYS A 85 0.61 -8.73 19.83
N GLN A 86 0.77 -10.05 19.64
CA GLN A 86 0.85 -11.03 20.73
C GLN A 86 2.11 -10.86 21.59
N SER A 87 3.20 -10.32 21.02
CA SER A 87 4.46 -10.09 21.74
C SER A 87 4.71 -8.63 22.13
N LEU A 88 4.03 -7.68 21.49
CA LEU A 88 4.14 -6.24 21.73
C LEU A 88 2.76 -5.63 22.00
N GLU A 89 2.34 -5.67 23.26
CA GLU A 89 1.05 -5.09 23.69
C GLU A 89 0.96 -3.59 23.41
N ASN A 90 2.07 -2.86 23.50
CA ASN A 90 2.15 -1.42 23.24
C ASN A 90 2.23 -1.03 21.75
N LEU A 91 2.03 -1.99 20.83
CA LEU A 91 1.87 -1.70 19.40
C LEU A 91 0.58 -0.91 19.16
N SER A 92 0.72 0.30 18.60
CA SER A 92 -0.38 1.24 18.37
C SER A 92 -0.46 1.74 16.92
N VAL A 93 0.67 1.91 16.23
CA VAL A 93 0.72 2.49 14.87
C VAL A 93 1.04 1.42 13.83
N ILE A 94 0.23 1.38 12.76
CA ILE A 94 0.48 0.56 11.58
C ILE A 94 0.78 1.47 10.38
N GLY A 95 1.99 1.38 9.84
CA GLY A 95 2.46 2.23 8.76
C GLY A 95 2.71 1.48 7.44
N ILE A 96 2.40 2.13 6.32
CA ILE A 96 2.84 1.66 4.98
C ILE A 96 3.76 2.73 4.39
N ALA A 97 5.05 2.39 4.30
CA ALA A 97 6.13 3.33 3.97
C ALA A 97 7.02 2.89 2.79
N GLY A 98 6.75 1.73 2.18
CA GLY A 98 7.57 1.22 1.06
C GLY A 98 7.35 -0.27 0.78
N PRO A 99 8.27 -0.93 0.05
CA PRO A 99 9.60 -0.45 -0.38
C PRO A 99 9.63 0.69 -1.43
N GLY A 100 8.53 0.91 -2.15
CA GLY A 100 8.33 1.99 -3.12
C GLY A 100 7.45 3.11 -2.56
N ASP A 101 6.37 3.43 -3.25
CA ASP A 101 5.39 4.45 -2.82
C ASP A 101 4.03 3.83 -2.51
N ALA A 102 3.44 4.17 -1.35
CA ALA A 102 2.15 3.61 -0.94
C ALA A 102 1.04 3.87 -1.97
N LEU A 103 1.00 5.05 -2.58
CA LEU A 103 -0.03 5.46 -3.53
C LEU A 103 0.33 5.16 -4.99
N ALA A 104 1.53 4.64 -5.26
CA ALA A 104 1.81 3.90 -6.49
C ALA A 104 1.31 2.44 -6.43
N ASN A 105 0.95 1.94 -5.24
CA ASN A 105 0.41 0.61 -5.01
C ASN A 105 -0.96 0.67 -4.28
N PRO A 106 -1.93 1.49 -4.74
CA PRO A 106 -3.12 1.81 -3.95
C PRO A 106 -3.93 0.56 -3.58
N SER A 107 -4.06 -0.40 -4.50
CA SER A 107 -4.78 -1.65 -4.23
C SER A 107 -4.20 -2.43 -3.04
N ALA A 108 -2.88 -2.62 -2.98
CA ALA A 108 -2.24 -3.36 -1.90
C ALA A 108 -2.24 -2.56 -0.59
N THR A 109 -1.96 -1.25 -0.69
CA THR A 109 -1.93 -0.33 0.44
C THR A 109 -3.28 -0.28 1.15
N PHE A 110 -4.36 0.03 0.43
CA PHE A 110 -5.68 0.19 1.04
C PHE A 110 -6.29 -1.14 1.45
N GLN A 111 -6.06 -2.23 0.72
CA GLN A 111 -6.48 -3.57 1.17
C GLN A 111 -5.82 -3.95 2.50
N THR A 112 -4.52 -3.68 2.65
CA THR A 112 -3.81 -3.95 3.90
C THR A 112 -4.46 -3.17 5.05
N LEU A 113 -4.73 -1.88 4.88
CA LEU A 113 -5.35 -1.06 5.93
C LEU A 113 -6.80 -1.47 6.25
N ARG A 114 -7.59 -1.91 5.26
CA ARG A 114 -8.92 -2.51 5.49
C ARG A 114 -8.83 -3.74 6.39
N LEU A 115 -7.89 -4.63 6.10
CA LEU A 115 -7.64 -5.84 6.89
C LEU A 115 -7.26 -5.50 8.34
N MET A 116 -6.39 -4.51 8.53
CA MET A 116 -6.01 -4.04 9.88
C MET A 116 -7.20 -3.49 10.65
N LYS A 117 -8.01 -2.64 10.01
CA LYS A 117 -9.18 -2.03 10.61
C LYS A 117 -10.22 -3.06 11.02
N ALA A 118 -10.43 -4.08 10.18
CA ALA A 118 -11.35 -5.18 10.46
C ALA A 118 -10.86 -6.09 11.60
N TYR A 119 -9.53 -6.27 11.73
CA TYR A 119 -8.94 -7.02 12.84
C TYR A 119 -8.98 -6.25 14.16
N ASN A 120 -8.51 -5.00 14.17
CA ASN A 120 -8.48 -4.15 15.35
C ASN A 120 -8.55 -2.67 14.95
N ASN A 121 -9.69 -2.04 15.26
CA ASN A 121 -9.98 -0.65 14.93
C ASN A 121 -9.30 0.38 15.87
N GLU A 122 -8.56 -0.06 16.90
CA GLU A 122 -7.78 0.81 17.78
C GLU A 122 -6.41 1.17 17.19
N PHE A 123 -5.94 0.43 16.19
CA PHE A 123 -4.70 0.76 15.50
C PHE A 123 -4.81 2.11 14.81
N ILE A 124 -3.74 2.89 14.87
CA ILE A 124 -3.61 4.17 14.18
C ILE A 124 -2.96 3.90 12.82
N PRO A 125 -3.71 3.92 11.71
CA PRO A 125 -3.14 3.73 10.39
C PRO A 125 -2.39 4.98 9.93
N CYS A 126 -1.23 4.80 9.31
CA CYS A 126 -0.50 5.86 8.63
C CYS A 126 0.08 5.39 7.30
N ILE A 127 0.24 6.32 6.36
CA ILE A 127 0.90 6.06 5.08
C ILE A 127 1.95 7.13 4.82
N SER A 128 2.98 6.78 4.07
CA SER A 128 3.92 7.72 3.47
C SER A 128 3.85 7.68 1.95
N THR A 129 3.89 8.86 1.34
CA THR A 129 3.86 9.00 -0.11
C THR A 129 4.76 10.15 -0.58
N ASN A 130 5.23 10.05 -1.81
CA ASN A 130 5.83 11.16 -2.55
C ASN A 130 4.79 12.17 -3.03
N GLY A 131 3.49 11.87 -2.95
CA GLY A 131 2.41 12.82 -3.21
C GLY A 131 1.95 12.92 -4.67
N LEU A 132 2.60 12.24 -5.63
CA LEU A 132 2.20 12.32 -7.05
C LEU A 132 0.76 11.83 -7.26
N ASN A 133 0.39 10.68 -6.69
CA ASN A 133 -0.96 10.13 -6.82
C ASN A 133 -1.90 10.56 -5.68
N LEU A 134 -1.44 11.40 -4.74
CA LEU A 134 -2.19 11.74 -3.53
C LEU A 134 -3.58 12.34 -3.81
N PRO A 135 -3.75 13.30 -4.74
CA PRO A 135 -5.06 13.90 -4.99
C PRO A 135 -6.14 12.90 -5.43
N ASP A 136 -5.75 11.73 -5.97
CA ASP A 136 -6.69 10.74 -6.52
C ASP A 136 -7.22 9.76 -5.46
N HIS A 137 -6.65 9.79 -4.25
CA HIS A 137 -6.95 8.82 -3.19
C HIS A 137 -7.41 9.45 -1.88
N ILE A 138 -7.76 10.75 -1.89
CA ILE A 138 -8.19 11.48 -0.68
C ILE A 138 -9.43 10.84 -0.05
N ASP A 139 -10.43 10.48 -0.85
CA ASP A 139 -11.68 9.90 -0.34
C ASP A 139 -11.43 8.55 0.34
N GLU A 140 -10.59 7.71 -0.26
CA GLU A 140 -10.23 6.39 0.30
C GLU A 140 -9.42 6.53 1.60
N ILE A 141 -8.53 7.51 1.69
CA ILE A 141 -7.80 7.86 2.92
C ILE A 141 -8.77 8.24 4.04
N VAL A 142 -9.74 9.11 3.74
CA VAL A 142 -10.72 9.59 4.73
C VAL A 142 -11.69 8.48 5.14
N GLU A 143 -12.21 7.69 4.20
CA GLU A 143 -13.14 6.58 4.46
C GLU A 143 -12.52 5.51 5.36
N LEU A 144 -11.23 5.21 5.15
CA LEU A 144 -10.50 4.27 5.99
C LEU A 144 -10.16 4.85 7.38
N GLY A 145 -10.33 6.14 7.60
CA GLY A 145 -10.00 6.80 8.86
C GLY A 145 -8.51 7.02 9.04
N ILE A 146 -7.75 7.16 7.95
CA ILE A 146 -6.32 7.45 7.99
C ILE A 146 -6.14 8.89 8.47
N SER A 147 -5.77 9.03 9.75
CA SER A 147 -5.66 10.34 10.40
C SER A 147 -4.29 10.98 10.28
N HIS A 148 -3.27 10.23 9.81
CA HIS A 148 -1.87 10.66 9.69
C HIS A 148 -1.29 10.28 8.33
N VAL A 149 -0.83 11.27 7.56
CA VAL A 149 -0.20 11.05 6.25
C VAL A 149 1.13 11.78 6.20
N THR A 150 2.20 11.07 5.85
CA THR A 150 3.47 11.72 5.51
C THR A 150 3.57 11.96 4.01
N VAL A 151 3.88 13.19 3.60
CA VAL A 151 4.18 13.53 2.20
C VAL A 151 5.63 14.00 2.11
N THR A 152 6.39 13.50 1.13
CA THR A 152 7.76 13.97 0.89
C THR A 152 7.78 15.04 -0.19
N ILE A 153 8.16 16.26 0.20
CA ILE A 153 8.38 17.40 -0.70
C ILE A 153 9.71 18.06 -0.33
N SER A 154 10.64 18.08 -1.29
CA SER A 154 11.99 18.66 -1.08
C SER A 154 12.20 19.99 -1.81
N ALA A 155 11.24 20.43 -2.62
CA ALA A 155 11.30 21.72 -3.30
C ALA A 155 9.91 22.26 -3.62
N VAL A 156 9.72 23.58 -3.48
CA VAL A 156 8.55 24.33 -3.95
C VAL A 156 8.84 25.24 -5.15
N ASP A 157 9.98 24.99 -5.81
CA ASP A 157 10.39 25.63 -7.06
C ASP A 157 10.71 24.50 -8.05
N PRO A 158 10.04 24.42 -9.21
CA PRO A 158 10.32 23.43 -10.24
C PRO A 158 11.76 23.42 -10.74
N GLU A 159 12.45 24.57 -10.77
CA GLU A 159 13.85 24.68 -11.19
C GLU A 159 14.81 23.99 -10.23
N ILE A 160 14.47 23.99 -8.94
CA ILE A 160 15.18 23.21 -7.92
C ILE A 160 14.71 21.74 -7.97
N GLY A 161 13.40 21.52 -8.11
CA GLY A 161 12.82 20.18 -8.17
C GLY A 161 13.40 19.30 -9.28
N GLN A 162 13.67 19.86 -10.47
CA GLN A 162 14.27 19.11 -11.57
C GLN A 162 15.67 18.58 -11.27
N LYS A 163 16.40 19.21 -10.33
CA LYS A 163 17.71 18.75 -9.87
C LYS A 163 17.60 17.58 -8.88
N ILE A 164 16.42 17.40 -8.27
CA ILE A 164 16.16 16.39 -7.24
C ILE A 164 15.56 15.11 -7.85
N TYR A 165 14.68 15.26 -8.83
CA TYR A 165 13.94 14.14 -9.43
C TYR A 165 14.39 13.90 -10.89
N SER A 166 14.85 12.69 -11.20
CA SER A 166 15.24 12.31 -12.57
C SER A 166 14.04 12.20 -13.52
N TRP A 167 12.94 11.62 -13.04
CA TRP A 167 11.71 11.44 -13.82
C TRP A 167 10.51 11.18 -12.91
N ILE A 168 9.32 11.40 -13.46
CA ILE A 168 8.04 10.92 -12.92
C ILE A 168 7.29 10.11 -13.98
N HIS A 169 6.47 9.16 -13.56
CA HIS A 169 5.54 8.43 -14.43
C HIS A 169 4.11 8.73 -13.99
N TYR A 170 3.39 9.47 -14.81
CA TYR A 170 2.06 9.99 -14.50
C TYR A 170 1.15 9.85 -15.72
N GLU A 171 -0.07 9.33 -15.52
CA GLU A 171 -1.06 9.09 -16.58
C GLU A 171 -0.52 8.32 -17.81
N GLY A 172 0.34 7.32 -17.55
CA GLY A 172 0.93 6.49 -18.60
C GLY A 172 2.09 7.13 -19.37
N VAL A 173 2.48 8.37 -19.01
CA VAL A 173 3.57 9.12 -19.63
C VAL A 173 4.72 9.32 -18.64
N THR A 174 5.95 9.22 -19.13
CA THR A 174 7.15 9.52 -18.34
C THR A 174 7.64 10.93 -18.66
N TYR A 175 7.65 11.80 -17.66
CA TYR A 175 8.12 13.19 -17.76
C TYR A 175 9.50 13.33 -17.15
N GLN A 176 10.28 14.31 -17.63
CA GLN A 176 11.62 14.65 -17.12
C GLN A 176 11.80 16.18 -16.99
N GLY A 177 12.90 16.60 -16.35
CA GLY A 177 13.27 18.01 -16.22
C GLY A 177 12.25 18.86 -15.46
N VAL A 178 12.17 20.14 -15.81
CA VAL A 178 11.27 21.12 -15.16
C VAL A 178 9.80 20.71 -15.26
N GLU A 179 9.39 20.09 -16.37
CA GLU A 179 8.01 19.64 -16.56
C GLU A 179 7.62 18.57 -15.53
N ALA A 180 8.48 17.56 -15.32
CA ALA A 180 8.28 16.55 -14.27
C ALA A 180 8.18 17.18 -12.88
N ALA A 181 9.09 18.12 -12.58
CA ALA A 181 9.13 18.79 -11.28
C ALA A 181 7.86 19.63 -11.04
N LYS A 182 7.35 20.30 -12.07
CA LYS A 182 6.12 21.10 -12.02
C LYS A 182 4.91 20.23 -11.76
N ILE A 183 4.73 19.15 -12.53
CA ILE A 183 3.60 18.21 -12.35
C ILE A 183 3.63 17.62 -10.93
N LEU A 184 4.79 17.14 -10.47
CA LEU A 184 4.93 16.56 -9.14
C LEU A 184 4.55 17.58 -8.05
N LEU A 185 5.08 18.80 -8.13
CA LEU A 185 4.81 19.85 -7.16
C LEU A 185 3.32 20.22 -7.11
N GLU A 186 2.70 20.45 -8.26
CA GLU A 186 1.28 20.79 -8.35
C GLU A 186 0.39 19.71 -7.70
N ARG A 187 0.70 18.43 -7.95
CA ARG A 187 -0.05 17.31 -7.36
C ARG A 187 0.19 17.16 -5.87
N GLN A 188 1.44 17.31 -5.41
CA GLN A 188 1.78 17.31 -3.99
C GLN A 188 1.01 18.39 -3.22
N LEU A 189 1.10 19.66 -3.67
CA LEU A 189 0.46 20.79 -2.99
C LEU A 189 -1.07 20.64 -2.99
N LYS A 190 -1.65 20.20 -4.11
CA LYS A 190 -3.09 19.92 -4.21
C LYS A 190 -3.51 18.85 -3.21
N GLY A 191 -2.80 17.72 -3.17
CA GLY A 191 -3.11 16.61 -2.27
C GLY A 191 -2.99 16.99 -0.80
N ILE A 192 -1.93 17.72 -0.43
CA ILE A 192 -1.72 18.23 0.94
C ILE A 192 -2.89 19.13 1.35
N LYS A 193 -3.28 20.09 0.50
CA LYS A 193 -4.42 20.98 0.79
C LYS A 193 -5.71 20.20 1.02
N MET A 194 -6.00 19.22 0.15
CA MET A 194 -7.19 18.37 0.27
C MET A 194 -7.20 17.55 1.56
N LEU A 195 -6.04 17.02 2.00
CA LEU A 195 -5.92 16.31 3.27
C LEU A 195 -6.19 17.22 4.48
N VAL A 196 -5.57 18.40 4.50
CA VAL A 196 -5.73 19.37 5.59
C VAL A 196 -7.18 19.84 5.69
N ASP A 197 -7.84 20.11 4.55
CA ASP A 197 -9.26 20.50 4.50
C ASP A 197 -10.19 19.41 5.04
N LYS A 198 -9.75 18.15 5.03
CA LYS A 198 -10.47 17.00 5.60
C LYS A 198 -10.05 16.70 7.04
N GLY A 199 -9.22 17.53 7.66
CA GLY A 199 -8.76 17.38 9.03
C GLY A 199 -7.75 16.24 9.25
N VAL A 200 -7.11 15.75 8.19
CA VAL A 200 -6.01 14.77 8.27
C VAL A 200 -4.73 15.48 8.72
N LEU A 201 -4.01 14.92 9.69
CA LEU A 201 -2.74 15.47 10.15
C LEU A 201 -1.65 15.12 9.14
N VAL A 202 -1.08 16.14 8.50
CA VAL A 202 -0.03 15.98 7.49
C VAL A 202 1.34 16.24 8.11
N LYS A 203 2.24 15.28 7.95
CA LYS A 203 3.69 15.43 8.17
C LYS A 203 4.38 15.63 6.83
N ILE A 204 5.29 16.58 6.76
CA ILE A 204 6.14 16.75 5.57
C ILE A 204 7.54 16.25 5.84
N ASN A 205 8.05 15.33 5.02
CA ASN A 205 9.47 15.03 4.97
C ASN A 205 10.12 15.90 3.89
N SER A 206 11.26 16.51 4.21
CA SER A 206 12.11 17.19 3.22
C SER A 206 13.55 16.74 3.37
N VAL A 207 14.12 16.22 2.29
CA VAL A 207 15.54 15.83 2.24
C VAL A 207 16.39 17.09 2.04
N LEU A 208 17.29 17.38 2.97
CA LEU A 208 18.23 18.49 2.91
C LEU A 208 19.44 18.10 2.07
N ILE A 209 19.62 18.78 0.94
CA ILE A 209 20.61 18.49 -0.10
C ILE A 209 21.52 19.72 -0.29
N PRO A 210 22.77 19.67 0.19
CA PRO A 210 23.72 20.78 0.07
C PRO A 210 23.91 21.24 -1.37
N GLY A 211 23.90 22.57 -1.58
CA GLY A 211 24.07 23.19 -2.90
C GLY A 211 22.89 23.03 -3.86
N ILE A 212 21.79 22.39 -3.44
CA ILE A 212 20.59 22.22 -4.26
C ILE A 212 19.38 22.89 -3.61
N ASN A 213 19.01 22.51 -2.38
CA ASN A 213 17.83 23.04 -1.69
C ASN A 213 18.12 23.51 -0.25
N ASP A 214 19.38 23.55 0.16
CA ASP A 214 19.82 23.96 1.49
C ASP A 214 19.42 25.40 1.84
N LEU A 215 19.41 26.30 0.86
CA LEU A 215 18.88 27.67 1.01
C LEU A 215 17.37 27.79 0.70
N HIS A 216 16.77 26.73 0.17
CA HIS A 216 15.36 26.69 -0.28
C HIS A 216 14.41 26.06 0.74
N ILE A 217 14.95 25.34 1.72
CA ILE A 217 14.16 24.60 2.70
C ILE A 217 13.23 25.50 3.53
N SER A 218 13.63 26.75 3.74
CA SER A 218 12.82 27.78 4.40
C SER A 218 11.61 28.19 3.55
N GLU A 219 11.75 28.26 2.22
CA GLU A 219 10.61 28.49 1.31
C GLU A 219 9.64 27.30 1.31
N VAL A 220 10.18 26.08 1.40
CA VAL A 220 9.34 24.88 1.63
C VAL A 220 8.56 25.03 2.94
N ALA A 221 9.20 25.42 4.04
CA ALA A 221 8.56 25.63 5.34
C ALA A 221 7.45 26.71 5.28
N LYS A 222 7.69 27.84 4.61
CA LYS A 222 6.66 28.88 4.41
C LYS A 222 5.45 28.29 3.69
N LYS A 223 5.70 27.57 2.60
CA LYS A 223 4.62 27.03 1.77
C LYS A 223 3.78 25.99 2.50
N ILE A 224 4.42 25.06 3.22
CA ILE A 224 3.68 24.01 3.93
C ILE A 224 2.93 24.58 5.14
N LYS A 225 3.43 25.63 5.79
CA LYS A 225 2.71 26.36 6.83
C LYS A 225 1.43 26.99 6.30
N GLU A 226 1.50 27.67 5.14
CA GLU A 226 0.31 28.24 4.48
C GLU A 226 -0.76 27.18 4.21
N LEU A 227 -0.34 25.94 3.93
CA LEU A 227 -1.24 24.81 3.68
C LEU A 227 -1.81 24.16 4.95
N GLY A 228 -1.36 24.57 6.14
CA GLY A 228 -1.82 24.00 7.42
C GLY A 228 -1.17 22.66 7.78
N VAL A 229 0.05 22.41 7.29
CA VAL A 229 0.82 21.20 7.67
C VAL A 229 1.13 21.21 9.17
N PHE A 230 0.99 20.04 9.80
CA PHE A 230 1.13 19.89 11.25
C PHE A 230 2.60 19.87 11.69
N ILE A 231 3.43 19.06 11.01
CA ILE A 231 4.83 18.87 11.39
C ILE A 231 5.74 18.78 10.16
N HIS A 232 6.88 19.46 10.22
CA HIS A 232 7.94 19.40 9.21
C HIS A 232 9.12 18.58 9.72
N ASN A 233 9.55 17.58 8.97
CA ASN A 233 10.67 16.71 9.29
C ASN A 233 11.78 16.89 8.25
N ILE A 234 12.85 17.57 8.65
CA ILE A 234 14.03 17.80 7.82
C ILE A 234 14.99 16.65 8.06
N ILE A 235 15.17 15.84 7.02
CA ILE A 235 16.05 14.67 7.04
C ILE A 235 17.31 14.94 6.21
N PRO A 236 18.50 14.50 6.67
CA PRO A 236 19.73 14.72 5.92
C PRO A 236 19.76 13.84 4.67
N LEU A 237 20.34 14.37 3.58
CA LEU A 237 20.78 13.53 2.47
C LEU A 237 21.81 12.51 2.95
N MET A 238 21.62 11.26 2.55
CA MET A 238 22.62 10.20 2.65
C MET A 238 23.19 9.91 1.26
N SER A 239 24.49 10.13 1.08
CA SER A 239 25.15 10.21 -0.23
C SER A 239 26.46 9.43 -0.30
N LYS A 240 26.73 8.53 0.65
CA LYS A 240 27.92 7.66 0.59
C LYS A 240 27.92 6.82 -0.70
N PRO A 241 29.09 6.58 -1.32
CA PRO A 241 29.20 5.79 -2.55
C PRO A 241 28.55 4.41 -2.48
N GLU A 242 28.59 3.76 -1.31
CA GLU A 242 27.99 2.44 -1.04
C GLU A 242 26.47 2.39 -1.28
N TYR A 243 25.76 3.52 -1.22
CA TYR A 243 24.31 3.57 -1.49
C TYR A 243 24.00 3.46 -3.00
N GLY A 244 24.97 3.73 -3.86
CA GLY A 244 24.84 3.57 -5.32
C GLY A 244 23.80 4.50 -5.97
N THR A 245 23.42 5.59 -5.31
CA THR A 245 22.45 6.59 -5.80
C THR A 245 23.10 7.48 -6.86
N LYS A 246 22.29 8.25 -7.61
CA LYS A 246 22.82 9.20 -8.61
C LYS A 246 23.64 10.29 -7.92
N PHE A 247 23.10 10.87 -6.84
CA PHE A 247 23.82 11.88 -6.05
C PHE A 247 25.13 11.36 -5.44
N ALA A 248 25.16 10.12 -4.96
CA ALA A 248 26.39 9.51 -4.47
C ALA A 248 27.46 9.38 -5.59
N LYS A 249 27.03 9.02 -6.81
CA LYS A 249 27.93 8.92 -7.98
C LYS A 249 28.43 10.28 -8.47
N GLU A 250 27.60 11.32 -8.34
CA GLU A 250 27.92 12.69 -8.72
C GLU A 250 28.72 13.44 -7.64
N GLY A 251 28.97 12.82 -6.48
CA GLY A 251 29.76 13.41 -5.40
C GLY A 251 29.03 14.51 -4.62
N VAL A 252 27.70 14.52 -4.62
CA VAL A 252 26.90 15.46 -3.81
C VAL A 252 27.16 15.15 -2.33
N PRO A 253 27.62 16.11 -1.51
CA PRO A 253 27.98 15.84 -0.13
C PRO A 253 26.76 15.67 0.77
N GLU A 254 26.93 14.96 1.89
CA GLU A 254 25.94 14.93 2.98
C GLU A 254 25.96 16.27 3.74
N PRO A 255 24.81 16.78 4.25
CA PRO A 255 24.80 17.99 5.04
C PRO A 255 25.49 17.77 6.39
N ASP A 256 26.28 18.73 6.83
CA ASP A 256 26.90 18.69 8.15
C ASP A 256 25.89 19.02 9.27
N ILE A 257 26.29 18.76 10.52
CA ILE A 257 25.44 18.99 11.69
C ILE A 257 25.02 20.46 11.80
N LYS A 258 25.87 21.41 11.40
CA LYS A 258 25.58 22.84 11.47
C LYS A 258 24.50 23.22 10.46
N MET A 259 24.56 22.68 9.26
CA MET A 259 23.59 22.90 8.18
C MET A 259 22.22 22.34 8.56
N ILE A 260 22.18 21.12 9.13
CA ILE A 260 20.93 20.52 9.63
C ILE A 260 20.34 21.36 10.76
N ALA A 261 21.16 21.78 11.73
CA ALA A 261 20.73 22.60 12.86
C ALA A 261 20.19 23.96 12.38
N LYS A 262 20.88 24.61 11.44
CA LYS A 262 20.45 25.87 10.83
C LYS A 262 19.12 25.72 10.11
N ALA A 263 18.99 24.73 9.22
CA ALA A 263 17.75 24.47 8.50
C ALA A 263 16.56 24.22 9.45
N ARG A 264 16.78 23.43 10.51
CA ARG A 264 15.74 23.17 11.53
C ARG A 264 15.36 24.41 12.31
N PHE A 265 16.33 25.26 12.66
CA PHE A 265 16.08 26.53 13.35
C PHE A 265 15.25 27.47 12.49
N GLU A 266 15.67 27.73 11.24
CA GLU A 266 14.96 28.62 10.31
C GLU A 266 13.54 28.11 10.03
N CYS A 267 13.38 26.80 9.78
CA CYS A 267 12.05 26.23 9.60
C CYS A 267 11.21 26.28 10.87
N ALA A 268 11.79 26.18 12.06
CA ALA A 268 11.05 26.30 13.32
C ALA A 268 10.54 27.72 13.54
N GLU A 269 11.34 28.75 13.26
CA GLU A 269 10.91 30.15 13.30
C GLU A 269 9.72 30.38 12.36
N ILE A 270 9.77 29.80 11.16
CA ILE A 270 8.70 29.89 10.19
C ILE A 270 7.48 29.11 10.66
N MET A 271 7.61 27.83 11.02
CA MET A 271 6.50 26.93 11.36
C MET A 271 5.79 27.30 12.67
N GLY A 272 6.40 28.14 13.52
CA GLY A 272 5.79 28.61 14.77
C GLY A 272 6.33 27.93 16.04
N GLY A 273 7.51 27.29 15.95
CA GLY A 273 8.20 26.69 17.08
C GLY A 273 8.85 25.35 16.74
N PHE A 274 9.69 24.86 17.67
CA PHE A 274 10.35 23.57 17.53
C PHE A 274 9.41 22.37 17.61
N ASP A 275 8.22 22.53 18.21
CA ASP A 275 7.23 21.46 18.27
C ASP A 275 6.63 21.14 16.90
N SER A 276 6.65 22.10 15.97
CA SER A 276 6.23 21.93 14.58
C SER A 276 7.36 21.44 13.67
N VAL A 277 8.56 21.19 14.19
CA VAL A 277 9.71 20.65 13.45
C VAL A 277 10.28 19.42 14.14
N MET A 278 10.13 18.25 13.51
CA MET A 278 10.52 16.95 14.09
C MET A 278 12.02 16.87 14.39
N GLN A 279 12.37 16.60 15.66
CA GLN A 279 13.78 16.49 16.11
C GLN A 279 14.25 15.04 16.34
N HIS A 280 13.32 14.10 16.48
CA HIS A 280 13.57 12.74 16.96
C HIS A 280 13.48 11.67 15.85
N CYS A 281 13.49 12.09 14.57
CA CYS A 281 13.47 11.17 13.45
C CYS A 281 14.71 10.26 13.45
N ARG A 282 14.51 8.95 13.25
CA ARG A 282 15.56 7.94 13.14
C ARG A 282 15.66 7.30 11.74
N GLN A 283 14.95 7.84 10.74
CA GLN A 283 14.88 7.32 9.36
C GLN A 283 14.62 5.79 9.32
N CYS A 284 13.45 5.41 9.85
CA CYS A 284 13.07 4.02 10.11
C CYS A 284 12.97 3.15 8.85
N ARG A 285 13.28 1.87 8.95
CA ARG A 285 13.12 0.91 7.83
C ARG A 285 11.65 0.76 7.40
N ALA A 286 11.41 0.30 6.17
CA ALA A 286 10.06 0.07 5.65
C ALA A 286 9.40 -1.19 6.24
N ASP A 287 10.15 -1.98 7.00
CA ASP A 287 9.72 -3.14 7.77
C ASP A 287 9.99 -3.01 9.28
N ALA A 288 10.30 -1.79 9.76
CA ALA A 288 10.63 -1.54 11.17
C ALA A 288 9.50 -1.98 12.11
N ILE A 289 9.87 -2.58 13.23
CA ILE A 289 8.95 -3.02 14.31
C ILE A 289 9.52 -2.53 15.64
N GLY A 290 8.67 -2.06 16.56
CA GLY A 290 9.08 -1.70 17.92
C GLY A 290 8.97 -0.20 18.20
N LYS A 291 9.78 0.34 19.11
CA LYS A 291 9.80 1.77 19.52
C LYS A 291 10.92 2.55 18.81
N LEU A 292 10.84 3.88 18.78
CA LEU A 292 11.84 4.68 18.08
C LEU A 292 13.21 4.58 18.80
N GLY A 293 14.16 3.87 18.18
CA GLY A 293 15.47 3.59 18.77
C GLY A 293 15.60 2.18 19.35
N GLU A 294 14.51 1.43 19.49
CA GLU A 294 14.49 0.05 19.96
C GLU A 294 13.71 -0.81 18.95
N GLU A 295 14.44 -1.52 18.08
CA GLU A 295 13.82 -2.41 17.08
C GLU A 295 13.52 -3.77 17.71
N PHE A 296 12.32 -4.28 17.43
CA PHE A 296 11.90 -5.62 17.81
C PHE A 296 12.32 -6.62 16.74
N ASP A 297 13.07 -7.65 17.12
CA ASP A 297 13.43 -8.74 16.23
C ASP A 297 12.28 -9.74 16.15
N ILE A 298 11.64 -9.82 14.97
CA ILE A 298 10.56 -10.79 14.74
C ILE A 298 11.03 -12.24 14.84
N ASN A 299 12.32 -12.51 14.69
CA ASN A 299 12.85 -13.87 14.85
C ASN A 299 12.98 -14.29 16.32
N SER A 300 12.74 -13.36 17.25
CA SER A 300 12.70 -13.64 18.69
C SER A 300 11.32 -14.07 19.21
N LEU A 301 10.34 -14.24 18.32
CA LEU A 301 9.02 -14.77 18.66
C LEU A 301 9.14 -16.16 19.31
N SER A 302 8.32 -16.42 20.33
CA SER A 302 8.31 -17.70 21.04
C SER A 302 7.76 -18.84 20.17
N ASP A 303 8.17 -20.07 20.48
CA ASP A 303 7.70 -21.28 19.80
C ASP A 303 6.16 -21.38 19.80
N GLU A 304 5.50 -20.95 20.88
CA GLU A 304 4.04 -20.90 20.99
C GLU A 304 3.37 -20.00 19.93
N VAL A 305 3.97 -18.85 19.59
CA VAL A 305 3.46 -17.96 18.53
C VAL A 305 3.65 -18.59 17.15
N ILE A 306 4.76 -19.30 16.96
CA ILE A 306 5.10 -19.99 15.72
C ILE A 306 4.16 -21.19 15.50
N GLU A 307 3.91 -21.99 16.53
CA GLU A 307 2.98 -23.12 16.51
C GLU A 307 1.54 -22.67 16.22
N ASN A 308 1.15 -21.49 16.69
CA ASN A 308 -0.15 -20.88 16.42
C ASN A 308 -0.31 -20.30 15.01
N SER A 309 0.71 -20.37 14.14
CA SER A 309 0.67 -19.81 12.78
C SER A 309 -0.51 -20.32 11.95
N ALA A 310 -0.91 -21.58 12.09
CA ALA A 310 -2.08 -22.14 11.38
C ALA A 310 -3.40 -21.48 11.82
N THR A 311 -3.54 -21.20 13.12
CA THR A 311 -4.69 -20.49 13.69
C THR A 311 -4.73 -19.04 13.23
N VAL A 312 -3.59 -18.35 13.25
CA VAL A 312 -3.45 -16.97 12.73
C VAL A 312 -3.86 -16.90 11.26
N LYS A 313 -3.39 -17.83 10.42
CA LYS A 313 -3.79 -17.92 9.02
C LYS A 313 -5.29 -18.12 8.85
N SER A 314 -5.90 -19.00 9.65
CA SER A 314 -7.36 -19.20 9.62
C SER A 314 -8.11 -17.92 9.98
N GLN A 315 -7.65 -17.19 11.00
CA GLN A 315 -8.22 -15.91 11.42
C GLN A 315 -8.13 -14.85 10.33
N VAL A 316 -6.95 -14.66 9.73
CA VAL A 316 -6.73 -13.74 8.61
C VAL A 316 -7.68 -14.06 7.46
N MET A 317 -7.79 -15.33 7.09
CA MET A 317 -8.68 -15.76 6.01
C MET A 317 -10.16 -15.55 6.34
N SER A 318 -10.56 -15.67 7.61
CA SER A 318 -11.91 -15.35 8.05
C SER A 318 -12.22 -13.86 7.86
N ILE A 319 -11.29 -12.99 8.27
CA ILE A 319 -11.41 -11.53 8.13
C ILE A 319 -11.44 -11.14 6.64
N SER A 320 -10.51 -11.67 5.84
CA SER A 320 -10.46 -11.39 4.39
C SER A 320 -11.75 -11.80 3.68
N ARG A 321 -12.30 -12.98 3.98
CA ARG A 321 -13.58 -13.45 3.41
C ARG A 321 -14.75 -12.56 3.84
N SER A 322 -14.78 -12.15 5.10
CA SER A 322 -15.83 -11.26 5.60
C SER A 322 -15.81 -9.93 4.84
N LEU A 323 -14.64 -9.32 4.67
CA LEU A 323 -14.48 -8.08 3.89
C LEU A 323 -14.82 -8.26 2.41
N ALA A 324 -14.41 -9.37 1.79
CA ALA A 324 -14.75 -9.68 0.40
C ALA A 324 -16.28 -9.74 0.23
N SER A 325 -16.96 -10.49 1.11
CA SER A 325 -18.42 -10.62 1.10
C SER A 325 -19.15 -9.29 1.33
N GLU A 326 -18.63 -8.43 2.21
CA GLU A 326 -19.16 -7.06 2.43
C GLU A 326 -18.96 -6.16 1.21
N SER A 327 -17.79 -6.21 0.57
CA SER A 327 -17.53 -5.42 -0.64
C SER A 327 -18.44 -5.83 -1.78
N VAL A 328 -18.72 -7.13 -1.88
CA VAL A 328 -19.54 -7.74 -2.92
C VAL A 328 -21.03 -7.44 -2.70
N THR A 329 -21.51 -7.46 -1.45
CA THR A 329 -22.88 -7.03 -1.12
C THR A 329 -23.10 -5.53 -1.33
N LYS A 330 -22.07 -4.68 -1.08
CA LYS A 330 -22.12 -3.24 -1.37
C LYS A 330 -22.01 -2.92 -2.87
N ASN A 331 -21.21 -3.67 -3.63
CA ASN A 331 -21.06 -3.54 -5.08
C ASN A 331 -22.08 -4.39 -5.86
N SER A 332 -23.35 -4.37 -5.44
CA SER A 332 -24.42 -5.04 -6.17
C SER A 332 -24.55 -4.45 -7.58
N SER A 333 -24.27 -5.27 -8.60
CA SER A 333 -24.46 -4.87 -10.00
C SER A 333 -25.94 -4.90 -10.38
N ARG A 334 -26.35 -4.09 -11.37
CA ARG A 334 -27.68 -4.16 -12.01
C ARG A 334 -27.94 -5.49 -12.78
N ALA A 335 -27.00 -6.44 -12.76
CA ALA A 335 -27.17 -7.73 -13.43
C ALA A 335 -28.27 -8.56 -12.75
N SER A 336 -29.01 -9.33 -13.55
CA SER A 336 -30.16 -10.14 -13.12
C SER A 336 -29.84 -10.99 -11.87
N ARG A 337 -30.45 -10.63 -10.73
CA ARG A 337 -30.44 -11.41 -9.47
C ARG A 337 -30.94 -12.86 -9.62
N ASN A 338 -31.64 -13.15 -10.72
CA ASN A 338 -32.19 -14.48 -11.03
C ASN A 338 -31.29 -15.32 -11.95
N LYS A 339 -30.07 -14.86 -12.29
CA LYS A 339 -29.10 -15.62 -13.10
C LYS A 339 -27.81 -15.81 -12.32
N MET A 340 -27.28 -17.02 -12.40
CA MET A 340 -26.02 -17.42 -11.82
C MET A 340 -25.17 -18.17 -12.85
N ILE A 341 -23.86 -18.10 -12.70
CA ILE A 341 -22.91 -18.95 -13.43
C ILE A 341 -21.91 -19.55 -12.45
N LEU A 342 -21.30 -20.66 -12.84
CA LEU A 342 -20.18 -21.23 -12.11
C LEU A 342 -18.86 -20.75 -12.68
N VAL A 343 -17.97 -20.30 -11.80
CA VAL A 343 -16.60 -19.89 -12.12
C VAL A 343 -15.64 -20.75 -11.31
N ALA A 344 -14.78 -21.49 -11.99
CA ALA A 344 -13.75 -22.32 -11.37
C ALA A 344 -12.43 -21.54 -11.31
N VAL A 345 -11.84 -21.39 -10.13
CA VAL A 345 -10.57 -20.69 -9.94
C VAL A 345 -9.48 -21.69 -9.61
N ALA A 346 -8.47 -21.79 -10.47
CA ALA A 346 -7.34 -22.70 -10.30
C ALA A 346 -6.36 -22.17 -9.25
N THR A 347 -6.00 -23.00 -8.28
CA THR A 347 -5.09 -22.60 -7.20
C THR A 347 -4.32 -23.79 -6.62
N GLU A 348 -3.08 -23.56 -6.23
CA GLU A 348 -2.25 -24.51 -5.46
C GLU A 348 -2.11 -24.02 -4.02
N ASN A 349 -1.97 -22.71 -3.83
CA ASN A 349 -1.86 -22.12 -2.51
C ASN A 349 -3.21 -21.96 -1.78
N LYS A 350 -4.36 -22.18 -2.43
CA LYS A 350 -5.72 -22.05 -1.87
C LYS A 350 -6.17 -20.62 -1.56
N TYR A 351 -5.40 -19.61 -1.96
CA TYR A 351 -5.63 -18.20 -1.62
C TYR A 351 -5.88 -17.32 -2.84
N MET A 352 -5.16 -17.56 -3.94
CA MET A 352 -5.25 -16.76 -5.15
C MET A 352 -5.15 -17.65 -6.39
N SER A 353 -5.52 -17.09 -7.54
CA SER A 353 -5.35 -17.76 -8.84
C SER A 353 -3.87 -17.76 -9.28
N ASP A 354 -3.02 -18.54 -8.61
CA ASP A 354 -1.57 -18.59 -8.81
C ASP A 354 -1.12 -19.58 -9.89
N VAL A 355 -1.97 -20.55 -10.25
CA VAL A 355 -1.55 -21.70 -11.06
C VAL A 355 -1.80 -21.48 -12.55
N THR A 356 -0.85 -21.89 -13.38
CA THR A 356 -1.04 -21.92 -14.83
C THR A 356 -2.03 -23.02 -15.22
N PHE A 357 -2.79 -22.84 -16.30
CA PHE A 357 -3.79 -23.82 -16.73
C PHE A 357 -3.21 -25.24 -16.80
N LYS A 358 -2.02 -25.41 -17.40
CA LYS A 358 -1.35 -26.72 -17.56
C LYS A 358 -1.10 -27.45 -16.23
N ASN A 359 -0.80 -26.70 -15.18
CA ASN A 359 -0.45 -27.24 -13.86
C ASN A 359 -1.66 -27.29 -12.92
N ALA A 360 -2.78 -26.66 -13.28
CA ALA A 360 -3.96 -26.60 -12.42
C ALA A 360 -4.47 -28.00 -12.08
N ARG A 361 -4.57 -28.31 -10.79
CA ARG A 361 -5.14 -29.57 -10.29
C ARG A 361 -6.35 -29.36 -9.41
N THR A 362 -6.35 -28.28 -8.65
CA THR A 362 -7.41 -27.94 -7.71
C THR A 362 -8.11 -26.66 -8.17
N PHE A 363 -9.44 -26.72 -8.18
CA PHE A 363 -10.32 -25.67 -8.65
C PHE A 363 -11.36 -25.36 -7.57
N TYR A 364 -11.38 -24.13 -7.12
CA TYR A 364 -12.42 -23.61 -6.22
C TYR A 364 -13.55 -23.10 -7.10
N VAL A 365 -14.72 -23.74 -7.00
CA VAL A 365 -15.87 -23.45 -7.86
C VAL A 365 -16.80 -22.51 -7.11
N TYR A 366 -16.93 -21.30 -7.64
CA TYR A 366 -17.80 -20.26 -7.12
C TYR A 366 -19.08 -20.16 -7.94
N GLU A 367 -20.19 -20.00 -7.24
CA GLU A 367 -21.44 -19.49 -7.80
C GLU A 367 -21.37 -17.97 -7.86
N VAL A 368 -21.43 -17.40 -9.06
CA VAL A 368 -21.42 -15.96 -9.28
C VAL A 368 -22.79 -15.51 -9.77
N SER A 369 -23.39 -14.52 -9.12
CA SER A 369 -24.71 -13.96 -9.45
C SER A 369 -24.74 -12.43 -9.29
N GLY A 370 -25.90 -11.79 -9.37
CA GLY A 370 -26.01 -10.36 -9.01
C GLY A 370 -25.73 -10.03 -7.54
N TRP A 371 -25.66 -11.05 -6.68
CA TRP A 371 -25.45 -10.92 -5.23
C TRP A 371 -24.00 -11.09 -4.78
N GLY A 372 -23.21 -11.79 -5.58
CA GLY A 372 -21.83 -12.06 -5.23
C GLY A 372 -21.21 -13.29 -5.84
N ALA A 373 -20.02 -13.65 -5.36
CA ALA A 373 -19.34 -14.89 -5.65
C ALA A 373 -19.29 -15.75 -4.38
N HIS A 374 -20.01 -16.87 -4.37
CA HIS A 374 -20.08 -17.76 -3.21
C HIS A 374 -19.38 -19.07 -3.51
N LEU A 375 -18.43 -19.49 -2.67
CA LEU A 375 -17.76 -20.77 -2.85
C LEU A 375 -18.79 -21.90 -2.71
N ARG A 376 -18.97 -22.68 -3.77
CA ARG A 376 -19.91 -23.81 -3.81
C ARG A 376 -19.22 -25.11 -3.41
N GLU A 377 -18.06 -25.38 -4.01
CA GLU A 377 -17.32 -26.62 -3.80
C GLU A 377 -15.86 -26.50 -4.27
N ILE A 378 -15.04 -27.49 -3.93
CA ILE A 378 -13.67 -27.63 -4.41
C ILE A 378 -13.59 -28.92 -5.23
N ARG A 379 -13.08 -28.81 -6.45
CA ARG A 379 -12.90 -29.92 -7.37
C ARG A 379 -11.41 -30.16 -7.63
N THR A 380 -10.96 -31.41 -7.55
CA THR A 380 -9.55 -31.76 -7.72
C THR A 380 -9.40 -32.87 -8.76
N LEU A 381 -8.47 -32.69 -9.69
CA LEU A 381 -8.05 -33.71 -10.64
C LEU A 381 -7.15 -34.73 -9.94
N LYS A 382 -7.55 -36.01 -10.01
CA LYS A 382 -6.69 -37.14 -9.66
C LYS A 382 -6.10 -37.69 -10.95
N TYR A 383 -4.77 -37.74 -11.02
CA TYR A 383 -4.07 -38.47 -12.06
C TYR A 383 -3.75 -39.86 -11.53
N GLU A 384 -4.12 -40.90 -12.26
CA GLU A 384 -3.49 -42.21 -12.07
C GLU A 384 -2.07 -42.11 -12.64
N ASP A 385 -1.08 -42.61 -11.91
CA ASP A 385 0.37 -42.55 -12.19
C ASP A 385 0.79 -43.33 -13.45
N SER A 386 0.09 -43.14 -14.57
CA SER A 386 0.55 -43.57 -15.89
C SER A 386 1.12 -42.35 -16.63
N GLU A 387 2.35 -42.48 -17.12
CA GLU A 387 3.07 -41.47 -17.90
C GLU A 387 2.27 -40.92 -19.11
N ALA A 388 1.23 -41.65 -19.55
CA ALA A 388 0.32 -41.27 -20.62
C ALA A 388 -0.52 -40.01 -20.31
N CYS A 389 -0.76 -39.69 -19.04
CA CYS A 389 -1.60 -38.54 -18.62
C CYS A 389 -0.87 -37.19 -18.58
N ILE A 390 0.44 -37.17 -18.80
CA ILE A 390 1.29 -35.96 -18.69
C ILE A 390 1.36 -35.17 -20.02
N LYS A 391 0.72 -35.64 -21.10
CA LYS A 391 0.56 -34.86 -22.34
C LYS A 391 -0.54 -33.79 -22.17
N LEU A 392 -0.29 -32.57 -22.67
CA LEU A 392 -1.19 -31.41 -22.60
C LEU A 392 -2.63 -31.72 -23.07
N SER A 393 -2.78 -32.65 -24.03
CA SER A 393 -4.07 -33.11 -24.56
C SER A 393 -4.90 -33.90 -23.54
N GLY A 394 -4.24 -34.72 -22.69
CA GLY A 394 -4.91 -35.48 -21.63
C GLY A 394 -5.35 -34.58 -20.49
N HIS A 395 -4.48 -33.64 -20.08
CA HIS A 395 -4.81 -32.65 -19.06
C HIS A 395 -6.03 -31.80 -19.44
N LEU A 396 -6.06 -31.28 -20.67
CA LEU A 396 -7.18 -30.51 -21.19
C LEU A 396 -8.51 -31.28 -21.16
N LYS A 397 -8.49 -32.56 -21.56
CA LYS A 397 -9.68 -33.42 -21.54
C LYS A 397 -10.22 -33.60 -20.12
N ASN A 398 -9.34 -33.86 -19.16
CA ASN A 398 -9.74 -34.09 -17.77
C ASN A 398 -10.29 -32.81 -17.13
N VAL A 399 -9.70 -31.64 -17.41
CA VAL A 399 -10.25 -30.35 -16.95
C VAL A 399 -11.62 -30.09 -17.55
N LEU A 400 -11.81 -30.35 -18.85
CA LEU A 400 -13.10 -30.19 -19.52
C LEU A 400 -14.19 -31.07 -18.92
N GLU A 401 -13.86 -32.32 -18.60
CA GLU A 401 -14.80 -33.25 -17.97
C GLU A 401 -15.17 -32.78 -16.56
N LEU A 402 -14.16 -32.39 -15.76
CA LEU A 402 -14.36 -31.92 -14.38
C LEU A 402 -15.15 -30.61 -14.28
N LEU A 403 -15.01 -29.71 -15.26
CA LEU A 403 -15.52 -28.33 -15.21
C LEU A 403 -16.48 -28.01 -16.36
N SER A 404 -17.16 -29.01 -16.92
CA SER A 404 -18.05 -28.86 -18.09
C SER A 404 -19.28 -27.98 -17.84
N ASP A 405 -19.70 -27.86 -16.58
CA ASP A 405 -20.79 -27.00 -16.09
C ASP A 405 -20.31 -25.59 -15.70
N CYS A 406 -19.00 -25.36 -15.62
CA CYS A 406 -18.44 -24.04 -15.36
C CYS A 406 -18.45 -23.18 -16.62
N SER A 407 -18.91 -21.94 -16.50
CA SER A 407 -18.87 -20.98 -17.59
C SER A 407 -17.47 -20.43 -17.83
N VAL A 408 -16.67 -20.33 -16.76
CA VAL A 408 -15.32 -19.78 -16.81
C VAL A 408 -14.36 -20.55 -15.90
N VAL A 409 -13.11 -20.69 -16.35
CA VAL A 409 -11.98 -21.17 -15.57
C VAL A 409 -10.95 -20.04 -15.47
N VAL A 410 -10.59 -19.65 -14.25
CA VAL A 410 -9.58 -18.62 -13.98
C VAL A 410 -8.25 -19.29 -13.65
N CYS A 411 -7.16 -18.81 -14.24
CA CYS A 411 -5.79 -19.30 -14.00
C CYS A 411 -4.77 -18.19 -14.29
N SER A 412 -3.52 -18.33 -13.86
CA SER A 412 -2.51 -17.28 -14.06
C SER A 412 -2.07 -17.14 -15.53
N VAL A 413 -1.88 -18.25 -16.22
CA VAL A 413 -1.43 -18.29 -17.62
C VAL A 413 -2.05 -19.48 -18.35
N ALA A 414 -2.46 -19.28 -19.61
CA ALA A 414 -2.99 -20.33 -20.47
C ALA A 414 -2.44 -20.26 -21.90
N GLY A 415 -2.18 -21.43 -22.49
CA GLY A 415 -1.73 -21.54 -23.89
C GLY A 415 -2.88 -21.36 -24.88
N LYS A 416 -2.61 -20.74 -26.05
CA LYS A 416 -3.61 -20.44 -27.09
C LYS A 416 -4.45 -21.64 -27.53
N SER A 417 -3.84 -22.83 -27.61
CA SER A 417 -4.54 -24.06 -28.00
C SER A 417 -5.60 -24.47 -26.97
N ALA A 418 -5.27 -24.43 -25.69
CA ALA A 418 -6.20 -24.75 -24.60
C ALA A 418 -7.38 -23.74 -24.56
N VAL A 419 -7.08 -22.45 -24.72
CA VAL A 419 -8.11 -21.39 -24.78
C VAL A 419 -9.09 -21.63 -25.92
N LYS A 420 -8.59 -22.00 -27.12
CA LYS A 420 -9.43 -22.24 -28.29
C LYS A 420 -10.34 -23.47 -28.10
N GLU A 421 -9.80 -24.56 -27.57
CA GLU A 421 -10.54 -25.80 -27.40
C GLU A 421 -11.57 -25.75 -26.26
N MET A 422 -11.21 -25.14 -25.10
CA MET A 422 -12.17 -24.90 -24.01
C MET A 422 -13.34 -24.06 -24.49
N ARG A 423 -13.05 -22.98 -25.24
CA ARG A 423 -14.08 -22.09 -25.78
C ARG A 423 -15.03 -22.81 -26.74
N ARG A 424 -14.52 -23.75 -27.56
CA ARG A 424 -15.34 -24.59 -28.45
C ARG A 424 -16.34 -25.45 -27.68
N ARG A 425 -16.03 -25.80 -26.43
CA ARG A 425 -16.87 -26.58 -25.52
C ARG A 425 -17.73 -25.73 -24.59
N GLY A 426 -17.72 -24.40 -24.75
CA GLY A 426 -18.54 -23.48 -23.97
C GLY A 426 -17.89 -22.94 -22.69
N VAL A 427 -16.68 -23.38 -22.37
CA VAL A 427 -15.95 -22.94 -21.17
C VAL A 427 -14.89 -21.90 -21.56
N ILE A 428 -14.92 -20.72 -20.94
CA ILE A 428 -13.90 -19.68 -21.20
C ILE A 428 -12.73 -19.89 -20.23
N ILE A 429 -11.49 -19.79 -20.71
CA ILE A 429 -10.36 -19.56 -19.81
C ILE A 429 -10.13 -18.05 -19.71
N ASP A 430 -10.06 -17.53 -18.49
CA ASP A 430 -9.72 -16.14 -18.20
C ASP A 430 -8.41 -16.08 -17.41
N THR A 431 -7.45 -15.26 -17.88
CA THR A 431 -6.17 -15.04 -17.20
C THR A 431 -6.07 -13.67 -16.55
N THR A 432 -7.08 -12.80 -16.71
CA THR A 432 -7.12 -11.46 -16.10
C THR A 432 -7.47 -11.53 -14.61
N GLY A 433 -8.10 -12.62 -14.18
CA GLY A 433 -8.28 -12.96 -12.76
C GLY A 433 -7.04 -13.63 -12.13
N GLY A 434 -5.97 -13.86 -12.88
CA GLY A 434 -4.71 -14.40 -12.38
C GLY A 434 -4.12 -13.54 -11.25
N TYR A 435 -3.54 -14.20 -10.24
CA TYR A 435 -2.93 -13.58 -9.06
C TYR A 435 -3.87 -12.73 -8.18
N LYS A 436 -5.19 -12.76 -8.43
CA LYS A 436 -6.20 -12.21 -7.52
C LYS A 436 -6.63 -13.24 -6.50
N LEU A 437 -7.15 -12.79 -5.35
CA LEU A 437 -7.82 -13.64 -4.36
C LEU A 437 -8.93 -14.45 -5.02
N LEU A 438 -9.16 -15.68 -4.57
CA LEU A 438 -10.06 -16.61 -5.28
C LEU A 438 -11.48 -16.04 -5.50
N GLU A 439 -12.06 -15.41 -4.47
CA GLU A 439 -13.41 -14.83 -4.55
C GLU A 439 -13.44 -13.60 -5.47
N ASP A 440 -12.43 -12.73 -5.40
CA ASP A 440 -12.30 -11.57 -6.30
C ASP A 440 -12.06 -11.98 -7.75
N ALA A 441 -11.25 -13.02 -7.95
CA ALA A 441 -10.98 -13.63 -9.25
C ALA A 441 -12.29 -14.18 -9.83
N ALA A 442 -13.05 -14.93 -9.04
CA ALA A 442 -14.34 -15.46 -9.42
C ALA A 442 -15.36 -14.34 -9.72
N TRP A 443 -15.48 -13.36 -8.84
CA TRP A 443 -16.40 -12.23 -8.97
C TRP A 443 -16.10 -11.38 -10.21
N SER A 444 -14.88 -10.87 -10.33
CA SER A 444 -14.52 -9.93 -11.39
C SER A 444 -14.68 -10.53 -12.79
N VAL A 445 -14.33 -11.81 -12.94
CA VAL A 445 -14.48 -12.55 -14.19
C VAL A 445 -15.92 -13.00 -14.42
N GLY A 446 -16.58 -13.47 -13.37
CA GLY A 446 -17.93 -14.00 -13.44
C GLY A 446 -18.96 -12.92 -13.76
N ILE A 447 -18.84 -11.72 -13.16
CA ILE A 447 -19.77 -10.62 -13.41
C ILE A 447 -19.62 -10.07 -14.83
N LYS A 448 -18.39 -10.00 -15.34
CA LYS A 448 -18.13 -9.65 -16.74
C LYS A 448 -18.84 -10.64 -17.67
N ARG A 449 -18.75 -11.93 -17.37
CA ARG A 449 -19.39 -12.98 -18.17
C ARG A 449 -20.92 -12.94 -18.09
N LEU A 450 -21.48 -12.70 -16.90
CA LEU A 450 -22.92 -12.49 -16.73
C LEU A 450 -23.42 -11.31 -17.56
N ASN A 451 -22.70 -10.19 -17.55
CA ASN A 451 -23.05 -9.01 -18.34
C ASN A 451 -22.96 -9.28 -19.86
N ASP A 452 -21.89 -9.94 -20.33
CA ASP A 452 -21.74 -10.32 -21.75
C ASP A 452 -22.87 -11.25 -22.24
N SER A 453 -23.43 -12.07 -21.34
CA SER A 453 -24.54 -12.97 -21.66
C SER A 453 -25.88 -12.25 -21.74
N ILE A 454 -26.04 -11.12 -21.03
CA ILE A 454 -27.26 -10.29 -21.07
C ILE A 454 -27.30 -9.47 -22.36
N SER A 455 -26.17 -8.87 -22.76
CA SER A 455 -26.07 -8.04 -23.97
C SER A 455 -26.37 -8.79 -25.27
N LYS A 456 -26.18 -10.12 -25.30
CA LYS A 456 -26.46 -10.98 -26.47
C LYS A 456 -27.90 -11.46 -26.58
N VAL A 457 -28.72 -11.26 -25.55
CA VAL A 457 -30.15 -11.63 -25.55
C VAL A 457 -31.03 -10.43 -25.88
N THR A 458 -30.50 -9.22 -25.75
CA THR A 458 -31.18 -7.94 -26.03
C THR A 458 -30.82 -7.31 -27.38
N ALA A 459 -30.00 -7.99 -28.19
CA ALA A 459 -29.67 -7.63 -29.56
C ALA A 459 -30.11 -8.79 -30.47
#